data_AF-A0A9E4SCD4-F1
#
_entry.id   AF-A0A9E4SCD4-F1
#
_cell.length_a   1.000
_cell.length_b   1.000
_cell.length_c   1.000
_cell.angle_alpha   90.00
_cell.angle_beta   90.00
_cell.angle_gamma   90.00
#
_symmetry.space_group_name_H-M   'P 1'
#
loop_
_entity.id
_entity.type
_entity.pdbx_description
1 polymer ?
#
loop_
_entity_poly.entity_id
_entity_poly.type
_entity_poly.pdbx_seq_one_letter_code
_entity_poly.pdbx_strand_id
1 'polypeptide(L)'
;MDGPSPAERNAMAQRLISRNRLSEALDLLNETIRLDPRLAATFENRAVVFEALGMHPQAQADRRKAAALRAAQPPPTPPPDSASVAAPPESAAEAEDASEQPEDVAPAPEANADPAEEPPPLVMPSYQPPRRSVGSGLLRAAGVVLFALGIFLIAGLGIYFALNQIGDSVEDGTAVPTESPVPAEADEPTADGGGSVDGDATVDPPTVDEALSGSPYSFSHLEDAWHARALAVSIGEISESVTGFEEPGVDITLTGNGATMELSVLIYSSSDAKDTEWTIGAAPQPKVDGEVPAGSSVWYNANAVVVVRVSAPALRQTALDGFLALGEAADASPTESPAGSPTE
;
A
#
# COMPACT_ATOMS: atom_id res chain seq x y z
N MET A 1 -20.03 -10.36 20.41
CA MET A 1 -19.71 -11.34 19.35
C MET A 1 -18.26 -11.09 19.02
N ASP A 2 -17.36 -11.92 19.56
CA ASP A 2 -15.95 -11.84 19.20
C ASP A 2 -15.83 -12.15 17.70
N GLY A 3 -15.12 -11.30 16.96
CA GLY A 3 -14.88 -11.51 15.53
C GLY A 3 -14.08 -12.79 15.27
N PRO A 4 -13.90 -13.20 14.00
CA PRO A 4 -13.15 -14.40 13.68
C PRO A 4 -11.72 -14.32 14.23
N SER A 5 -11.25 -15.42 14.81
CA SER A 5 -9.87 -15.55 15.29
C SER A 5 -8.87 -15.33 14.14
N PRO A 6 -7.60 -14.97 14.44
CA PRO A 6 -6.58 -14.83 13.41
C PRO A 6 -6.41 -16.10 12.55
N ALA A 7 -6.53 -17.29 13.14
CA ALA A 7 -6.51 -18.55 12.42
C ALA A 7 -7.71 -18.69 11.46
N GLU A 8 -8.91 -18.32 11.88
CA GLU A 8 -10.11 -18.32 11.02
C GLU A 8 -9.99 -17.29 9.89
N ARG A 9 -9.49 -16.08 10.18
CA ARG A 9 -9.23 -15.05 9.15
C ARG A 9 -8.19 -15.52 8.14
N ASN A 10 -7.13 -16.20 8.58
CA ASN A 10 -6.15 -16.81 7.68
C ASN A 10 -6.78 -17.89 6.78
N ALA A 11 -7.65 -18.73 7.32
CA ALA A 11 -8.39 -19.72 6.53
C ALA A 11 -9.36 -19.04 5.54
N MET A 12 -9.98 -17.92 5.91
CA MET A 12 -10.80 -17.10 5.00
C MET A 12 -9.94 -16.52 3.87
N ALA A 13 -8.75 -16.00 4.17
CA ALA A 13 -7.83 -15.50 3.16
C ALA A 13 -7.44 -16.60 2.16
N GLN A 14 -7.20 -17.82 2.62
CA GLN A 14 -6.90 -18.94 1.73
C GLN A 14 -8.07 -19.26 0.77
N ARG A 15 -9.32 -19.08 1.20
CA ARG A 15 -10.49 -19.18 0.30
C ARG A 15 -10.58 -18.03 -0.70
N LEU A 16 -10.05 -16.85 -0.36
CA LEU A 16 -9.94 -15.72 -1.31
C LEU A 16 -8.87 -16.02 -2.35
N ILE A 17 -7.72 -16.56 -1.94
CA ILE A 17 -6.64 -17.02 -2.83
C ILE A 17 -7.18 -18.05 -3.84
N SER A 18 -7.91 -19.08 -3.37
CA SER A 18 -8.45 -20.12 -4.25
C SER A 18 -9.51 -19.61 -5.24
N ARG A 19 -10.07 -18.42 -4.99
CA ARG A 19 -11.02 -17.73 -5.90
C ARG A 19 -10.35 -16.67 -6.76
N ASN A 20 -9.02 -16.62 -6.76
CA ASN A 20 -8.21 -15.59 -7.43
C ASN A 20 -8.54 -14.14 -6.98
N ARG A 21 -9.08 -13.96 -5.77
CA ARG A 21 -9.34 -12.65 -5.16
C ARG A 21 -8.11 -12.20 -4.38
N LEU A 22 -7.01 -12.02 -5.10
CA LEU A 22 -5.67 -11.85 -4.54
C LEU A 22 -5.53 -10.55 -3.72
N SER A 23 -6.17 -9.46 -4.16
CA SER A 23 -6.22 -8.18 -3.45
C SER A 23 -6.87 -8.29 -2.07
N GLU A 24 -8.09 -8.84 -2.02
CA GLU A 24 -8.82 -9.01 -0.76
C GLU A 24 -8.13 -10.01 0.16
N ALA A 25 -7.49 -11.04 -0.42
CA ALA A 25 -6.64 -11.94 0.35
C ALA A 25 -5.46 -11.17 0.96
N LEU A 26 -4.78 -10.32 0.20
CA LEU A 26 -3.66 -9.52 0.67
C LEU A 26 -4.07 -8.63 1.85
N ASP A 27 -5.21 -7.97 1.74
CA ASP A 27 -5.73 -7.07 2.77
C ASP A 27 -6.08 -7.80 4.05
N LEU A 28 -6.82 -8.89 3.91
CA LEU A 28 -7.22 -9.70 5.04
C LEU A 28 -5.99 -10.31 5.73
N LEU A 29 -4.96 -10.71 4.97
CA LEU A 29 -3.70 -11.22 5.52
C LEU A 29 -2.92 -10.11 6.24
N ASN A 30 -2.91 -8.89 5.70
CA ASN A 30 -2.30 -7.73 6.35
C ASN A 30 -3.00 -7.42 7.69
N GLU A 31 -4.33 -7.40 7.72
CA GLU A 31 -5.09 -7.25 8.96
C GLU A 31 -4.84 -8.41 9.93
N THR A 32 -4.80 -9.64 9.43
CA THR A 32 -4.55 -10.84 10.24
C THR A 32 -3.18 -10.78 10.90
N ILE A 33 -2.16 -10.28 10.19
CA ILE A 33 -0.81 -10.09 10.74
C ILE A 33 -0.78 -9.01 11.82
N ARG A 34 -1.59 -7.95 11.72
CA ARG A 34 -1.71 -6.96 12.80
C ARG A 34 -2.32 -7.56 14.05
N LEU A 35 -3.25 -8.49 13.89
CA LEU A 35 -3.94 -9.15 15.00
C LEU A 35 -3.07 -10.22 15.66
N ASP A 36 -2.35 -11.01 14.86
CA ASP A 36 -1.39 -12.00 15.35
C ASP A 36 -0.13 -12.03 14.46
N PRO A 37 0.96 -11.36 14.88
CA PRO A 37 2.21 -11.32 14.13
C PRO A 37 3.04 -12.60 14.27
N ARG A 38 2.60 -13.58 15.07
CA ARG A 38 3.32 -14.85 15.30
C ARG A 38 2.75 -16.00 14.48
N LEU A 39 1.61 -15.80 13.82
CA LEU A 39 0.97 -16.82 13.00
C LEU A 39 1.71 -17.03 11.68
N ALA A 40 2.69 -17.94 11.67
CA ALA A 40 3.54 -18.24 10.51
C ALA A 40 2.75 -18.59 9.23
N ALA A 41 1.59 -19.21 9.37
CA ALA A 41 0.72 -19.57 8.24
C ALA A 41 0.22 -18.34 7.46
N THR A 42 0.02 -17.20 8.12
CA THR A 42 -0.44 -15.96 7.48
C THR A 42 0.62 -15.38 6.55
N PHE A 43 1.88 -15.42 6.96
CA PHE A 43 3.01 -14.99 6.13
C PHE A 43 3.17 -15.92 4.92
N GLU A 44 3.02 -17.23 5.10
CA GLU A 44 3.09 -18.18 4.00
C GLU A 44 1.97 -17.96 2.97
N ASN A 45 0.73 -17.78 3.43
CA ASN A 45 -0.38 -17.49 2.54
C ASN A 45 -0.19 -16.16 1.80
N ARG A 46 0.40 -15.14 2.44
CA ARG A 46 0.68 -13.88 1.75
C ARG A 46 1.84 -13.98 0.77
N ALA A 47 2.85 -14.81 1.06
CA ALA A 47 3.88 -15.12 0.09
C ALA A 47 3.30 -15.76 -1.18
N VAL A 48 2.29 -16.63 -1.05
CA VAL A 48 1.57 -17.21 -2.20
C VAL A 48 0.84 -16.12 -2.99
N VAL A 49 0.19 -15.18 -2.30
CA VAL A 49 -0.45 -14.03 -2.96
C VAL A 49 0.56 -13.19 -3.71
N PHE A 50 1.70 -12.86 -3.09
CA PHE A 50 2.76 -12.11 -3.74
C PHE A 50 3.34 -12.84 -4.96
N GLU A 51 3.57 -14.14 -4.87
CA GLU A 51 4.04 -14.93 -6.02
C GLU A 51 3.04 -14.96 -7.18
N ALA A 52 1.73 -15.08 -6.87
CA ALA A 52 0.67 -15.02 -7.88
C ALA A 52 0.54 -13.63 -8.54
N LEU A 53 1.01 -12.58 -7.87
CA LEU A 53 1.07 -11.21 -8.37
C LEU A 53 2.44 -10.85 -8.99
N GLY A 54 3.35 -11.82 -9.19
CA GLY A 54 4.69 -11.58 -9.76
C GLY A 54 5.70 -10.95 -8.78
N MET A 55 5.31 -10.72 -7.53
CA MET A 55 6.11 -10.09 -6.47
C MET A 55 7.06 -11.09 -5.79
N HIS A 56 8.04 -11.58 -6.55
CA HIS A 56 8.99 -12.59 -6.05
C HIS A 56 9.84 -12.12 -4.85
N PRO A 57 10.37 -10.87 -4.79
CA PRO A 57 11.09 -10.39 -3.62
C PRO A 57 10.24 -10.38 -2.35
N GLN A 58 9.01 -9.87 -2.45
CA GLN A 58 8.06 -9.79 -1.34
C GLN A 58 7.65 -11.20 -0.85
N ALA A 59 7.40 -12.12 -1.78
CA ALA A 59 7.12 -13.51 -1.48
C ALA A 59 8.28 -14.19 -0.74
N GLN A 60 9.52 -13.95 -1.17
CA GLN A 60 10.70 -14.53 -0.52
C GLN A 60 10.90 -13.99 0.91
N ALA A 61 10.69 -12.68 1.12
CA ALA A 61 10.75 -12.07 2.44
C ALA A 61 9.73 -12.72 3.40
N ASP A 62 8.49 -12.90 2.95
CA ASP A 62 7.43 -13.53 3.74
C ASP A 62 7.71 -15.00 4.05
N ARG A 63 8.25 -15.77 3.09
CA ARG A 63 8.68 -17.16 3.33
C ARG A 63 9.77 -17.25 4.39
N ARG A 64 10.77 -16.35 4.36
CA ARG A 64 11.83 -16.29 5.38
C ARG A 64 11.26 -16.00 6.76
N LYS A 65 10.33 -15.04 6.85
CA LYS A 65 9.65 -14.70 8.11
C LYS A 65 8.82 -15.87 8.65
N ALA A 66 8.06 -16.56 7.80
CA ALA A 66 7.30 -17.75 8.16
C ALA A 66 8.21 -18.85 8.71
N ALA A 67 9.34 -19.11 8.05
CA ALA A 67 10.33 -20.10 8.49
C ALA A 67 10.93 -19.74 9.86
N ALA A 68 11.30 -18.47 10.08
CA ALA A 68 11.82 -18.01 11.35
C ALA A 68 10.79 -18.16 12.50
N LEU A 69 9.51 -17.85 12.24
CA LEU A 69 8.44 -18.00 13.23
C LEU A 69 8.16 -19.47 13.58
N ARG A 70 8.27 -20.40 12.60
CA ARG A 70 8.16 -21.85 12.85
C ARG A 70 9.33 -22.37 13.68
N ALA A 71 10.54 -21.94 13.37
CA ALA A 71 11.74 -22.31 14.12
C ALA A 71 11.72 -21.77 15.57
N ALA A 72 11.06 -20.63 15.79
CA ALA A 72 10.87 -20.05 17.13
C ALA A 72 9.73 -20.70 17.93
N GLN A 73 8.94 -21.61 17.35
CA GLN A 73 7.99 -22.41 18.12
C GLN A 73 8.74 -23.54 18.85
N PRO A 74 8.40 -23.82 20.12
CA PRO A 74 9.01 -24.95 20.82
C PRO A 74 8.73 -26.23 20.04
N PRO A 75 9.69 -27.18 19.99
CA PRO A 75 9.46 -28.46 19.33
C PRO A 75 8.18 -29.10 19.90
N PRO A 76 7.38 -29.79 19.06
CA PRO A 76 6.20 -30.48 19.54
C PRO A 76 6.63 -31.39 20.70
N THR A 77 5.94 -31.29 21.84
CA THR A 77 6.20 -32.19 22.96
C THR A 77 6.09 -33.62 22.43
N PRO A 78 7.15 -34.44 22.50
CA PRO A 78 7.05 -35.80 22.04
C PRO A 78 5.92 -36.51 22.82
N PRO A 79 5.18 -37.42 22.18
CA PRO A 79 4.18 -38.20 22.88
C PRO A 79 4.83 -38.88 24.10
N PRO A 80 4.10 -39.05 25.22
CA PRO A 80 4.63 -39.45 26.51
C PRO A 80 5.40 -40.79 26.50
N ASP A 81 5.30 -41.57 25.43
CA ASP A 81 5.95 -42.87 25.28
C ASP A 81 7.34 -42.82 24.61
N SER A 82 7.84 -41.64 24.21
CA SER A 82 9.17 -41.52 23.55
C SER A 82 10.35 -41.55 24.53
N ALA A 83 10.08 -41.63 25.84
CA ALA A 83 11.09 -41.69 26.90
C ALA A 83 11.32 -43.11 27.40
N SER A 84 11.70 -44.04 26.51
CA SER A 84 12.24 -45.34 26.94
C SER A 84 13.07 -46.02 25.86
N VAL A 85 14.24 -45.46 25.54
CA VAL A 85 15.45 -46.27 25.31
C VAL A 85 16.63 -45.49 25.90
N ALA A 86 17.04 -45.90 27.09
CA ALA A 86 18.31 -45.50 27.68
C ALA A 86 19.45 -46.06 26.82
N ALA A 87 20.37 -45.19 26.40
CA ALA A 87 21.67 -45.61 25.88
C ALA A 87 22.52 -46.23 27.00
N PRO A 88 23.18 -47.38 26.79
CA PRO A 88 24.32 -47.78 27.61
C PRO A 88 25.65 -47.31 26.98
N PRO A 89 26.72 -47.10 27.77
CA PRO A 89 27.96 -46.48 27.31
C PRO A 89 28.90 -47.45 26.60
N GLU A 90 29.78 -46.87 25.78
CA GLU A 90 30.82 -47.45 24.93
C GLU A 90 31.76 -48.45 25.64
N SER A 91 32.17 -49.53 24.94
CA SER A 91 33.60 -49.90 24.84
C SER A 91 33.89 -50.93 23.73
N ALA A 92 34.90 -50.58 22.91
CA ALA A 92 35.97 -51.41 22.34
C ALA A 92 35.65 -52.60 21.40
N ALA A 93 36.21 -52.47 20.19
CA ALA A 93 36.93 -53.47 19.39
C ALA A 93 36.21 -54.78 19.00
N GLU A 94 36.00 -54.97 17.69
CA GLU A 94 36.76 -55.93 16.86
C GLU A 94 36.26 -55.87 15.41
N ALA A 95 37.19 -55.95 14.47
CA ALA A 95 36.91 -56.19 13.07
C ALA A 95 36.41 -57.63 12.91
N GLU A 96 35.49 -57.89 11.99
CA GLU A 96 35.53 -59.06 11.10
C GLU A 96 34.67 -58.82 9.85
N ASP A 97 35.25 -59.29 8.76
CA ASP A 97 34.80 -59.40 7.38
C ASP A 97 33.77 -60.53 7.25
N ALA A 98 32.69 -60.32 6.49
CA ALA A 98 32.12 -61.34 5.59
C ALA A 98 30.82 -60.83 4.95
N SER A 99 30.89 -60.81 3.62
CA SER A 99 29.81 -60.88 2.64
C SER A 99 28.60 -61.74 3.01
N GLU A 100 27.38 -61.23 2.77
CA GLU A 100 26.30 -62.02 2.17
C GLU A 100 25.25 -61.14 1.46
N GLN A 101 24.82 -61.64 0.30
CA GLN A 101 23.91 -61.04 -0.68
C GLN A 101 22.43 -61.26 -0.30
N PRO A 102 21.45 -60.67 -1.01
CA PRO A 102 20.09 -60.45 -0.51
C PRO A 102 19.18 -61.67 -0.73
N GLU A 103 18.32 -61.97 0.24
CA GLU A 103 17.19 -62.86 0.03
C GLU A 103 15.92 -62.09 -0.37
N ASP A 104 15.39 -62.54 -1.50
CA ASP A 104 14.08 -62.30 -2.09
C ASP A 104 12.95 -62.91 -1.22
N VAL A 105 11.70 -62.56 -1.56
CA VAL A 105 10.42 -63.26 -1.29
C VAL A 105 9.34 -62.40 -0.61
N ALA A 106 8.57 -61.74 -1.49
CA ALA A 106 7.10 -61.83 -1.65
C ALA A 106 6.14 -60.84 -0.92
N PRO A 107 4.96 -60.57 -1.53
CA PRO A 107 4.41 -59.20 -1.64
C PRO A 107 3.22 -58.88 -0.72
N ALA A 108 2.84 -57.59 -0.77
CA ALA A 108 1.77 -56.93 -0.04
C ALA A 108 0.37 -57.56 -0.15
N PRO A 109 -0.51 -57.41 0.87
CA PRO A 109 -1.90 -57.80 0.76
C PRO A 109 -2.72 -56.76 -0.05
N GLU A 110 -3.46 -57.27 -1.03
CA GLU A 110 -4.46 -56.55 -1.82
C GLU A 110 -5.58 -55.98 -0.92
N ALA A 111 -5.78 -54.66 -0.99
CA ALA A 111 -6.96 -54.02 -0.44
C ALA A 111 -8.07 -54.03 -1.50
N ASN A 112 -9.15 -54.74 -1.21
CA ASN A 112 -10.36 -54.82 -2.02
C ASN A 112 -10.93 -53.42 -2.31
N ALA A 113 -11.13 -53.11 -3.59
CA ALA A 113 -11.85 -51.93 -4.03
C ALA A 113 -13.36 -52.18 -3.94
N ASP A 114 -14.06 -51.35 -3.16
CA ASP A 114 -15.52 -51.21 -3.21
C ASP A 114 -15.94 -50.60 -4.57
N PRO A 115 -17.05 -51.03 -5.19
CA PRO A 115 -17.51 -50.45 -6.44
C PRO A 115 -18.06 -49.02 -6.22
N ALA A 116 -17.65 -48.10 -7.08
CA ALA A 116 -18.04 -46.70 -7.06
C ALA A 116 -19.57 -46.52 -7.10
N GLU A 117 -20.13 -45.89 -6.07
CA GLU A 117 -21.45 -45.26 -6.16
C GLU A 117 -21.34 -44.02 -7.07
N GLU A 118 -22.10 -44.01 -8.18
CA GLU A 118 -22.27 -42.82 -9.01
C GLU A 118 -22.92 -41.69 -8.20
N PRO A 119 -22.39 -40.45 -8.24
CA PRO A 119 -23.03 -39.33 -7.57
C PRO A 119 -24.36 -38.98 -8.25
N PRO A 120 -25.40 -38.57 -7.50
CA PRO A 120 -26.69 -38.22 -8.08
C PRO A 120 -26.58 -36.98 -8.99
N PRO A 121 -27.43 -36.87 -10.04
CA PRO A 121 -27.37 -35.75 -10.97
C PRO A 121 -27.70 -34.41 -10.29
N LEU A 122 -26.92 -33.38 -10.62
CA LEU A 122 -27.08 -32.02 -10.13
C LEU A 122 -28.44 -31.44 -10.55
N VAL A 123 -29.35 -31.26 -9.60
CA VAL A 123 -30.57 -30.46 -9.79
C VAL A 123 -30.21 -28.99 -9.58
N MET A 124 -30.08 -28.25 -10.69
CA MET A 124 -29.86 -26.80 -10.66
C MET A 124 -31.13 -26.08 -10.18
N PRO A 125 -31.07 -25.21 -9.16
CA PRO A 125 -32.18 -24.34 -8.83
C PRO A 125 -32.39 -23.31 -9.96
N SER A 126 -33.62 -23.18 -10.46
CA SER A 126 -33.97 -22.22 -11.50
C SER A 126 -33.70 -20.79 -11.03
N TYR A 127 -32.72 -20.13 -11.65
CA TYR A 127 -32.40 -18.72 -11.45
C TYR A 127 -33.58 -17.85 -11.90
N GLN A 128 -34.26 -17.20 -10.94
CA GLN A 128 -35.16 -16.09 -11.25
C GLN A 128 -34.36 -14.78 -11.20
N PRO A 129 -34.24 -14.04 -12.32
CA PRO A 129 -33.56 -12.75 -12.30
C PRO A 129 -34.34 -11.75 -11.42
N PRO A 130 -33.65 -10.91 -10.63
CA PRO A 130 -34.32 -9.92 -9.79
C PRO A 130 -35.03 -8.89 -10.67
N ARG A 131 -36.31 -8.64 -10.38
CA ARG A 131 -37.10 -7.57 -11.00
C ARG A 131 -36.49 -6.23 -10.60
N ARG A 132 -35.99 -5.47 -11.58
CA ARG A 132 -35.54 -4.08 -11.42
C ARG A 132 -36.68 -3.22 -10.89
N SER A 133 -36.52 -2.64 -9.71
CA SER A 133 -37.32 -1.49 -9.28
C SER A 133 -36.82 -0.24 -10.00
N VAL A 134 -37.51 0.13 -11.08
CA VAL A 134 -37.33 1.42 -11.71
C VAL A 134 -38.05 2.45 -10.84
N GLY A 135 -37.30 3.21 -10.02
CA GLY A 135 -37.93 4.24 -9.20
C GLY A 135 -37.05 4.92 -8.16
N SER A 136 -35.86 5.40 -8.51
CA SER A 136 -35.13 6.36 -7.64
C SER A 136 -33.98 7.13 -8.32
N GLY A 137 -33.78 7.00 -9.63
CA GLY A 137 -32.71 7.72 -10.34
C GLY A 137 -32.96 9.23 -10.49
N LEU A 138 -34.23 9.65 -10.58
CA LEU A 138 -34.57 11.04 -10.91
C LEU A 138 -34.35 12.02 -9.74
N LEU A 139 -34.48 11.55 -8.49
CA LEU A 139 -34.33 12.42 -7.31
C LEU A 139 -32.86 12.64 -6.91
N ARG A 140 -31.93 11.75 -7.28
CA ARG A 140 -30.51 11.90 -6.97
C ARG A 140 -29.78 12.87 -7.91
N ALA A 141 -30.23 12.98 -9.16
CA ALA A 141 -29.68 13.96 -10.12
C ALA A 141 -29.99 15.41 -9.73
N ALA A 142 -31.18 15.68 -9.16
CA ALA A 142 -31.58 17.02 -8.76
C ALA A 142 -30.77 17.57 -7.57
N GLY A 143 -30.35 16.72 -6.63
CA GLY A 143 -29.55 17.13 -5.47
C GLY A 143 -28.11 17.54 -5.84
N VAL A 144 -27.50 16.85 -6.81
CA VAL A 144 -26.12 17.12 -7.25
C VAL A 144 -26.02 18.43 -8.04
N VAL A 145 -27.01 18.73 -8.87
CA VAL A 145 -27.07 19.99 -9.64
C VAL A 145 -27.23 21.21 -8.72
N LEU A 146 -28.04 21.10 -7.67
CA LEU A 146 -28.23 22.20 -6.70
C LEU A 146 -26.99 22.45 -5.83
N PHE A 147 -26.24 21.40 -5.48
CA PHE A 147 -24.99 21.54 -4.73
C PHE A 147 -23.88 22.19 -5.57
N ALA A 148 -23.75 21.80 -6.85
CA ALA A 148 -22.79 22.41 -7.77
C ALA A 148 -23.10 23.90 -8.06
N LEU A 149 -24.38 24.27 -8.18
CA LEU A 149 -24.81 25.67 -8.33
C LEU A 149 -24.52 26.51 -7.08
N GLY A 150 -24.63 25.93 -5.89
CA GLY A 150 -24.31 26.61 -4.63
C GLY A 150 -22.82 26.96 -4.50
N ILE A 151 -21.92 26.05 -4.87
CA ILE A 151 -20.47 26.28 -4.86
C ILE A 151 -20.09 27.40 -5.86
N PHE A 152 -20.68 27.40 -7.05
CA PHE A 152 -20.43 28.44 -8.05
C PHE A 152 -20.90 29.83 -7.62
N LEU A 153 -22.01 29.94 -6.88
CA LEU A 153 -22.48 31.22 -6.34
C LEU A 153 -21.55 31.77 -5.24
N ILE A 154 -21.01 30.90 -4.38
CA ILE A 154 -20.08 31.30 -3.31
C ILE A 154 -18.73 31.72 -3.90
N ALA A 155 -18.19 30.93 -4.84
CA ALA A 155 -16.94 31.27 -5.53
C ALA A 155 -17.06 32.55 -6.37
N GLY A 156 -18.19 32.74 -7.08
CA GLY A 156 -18.47 33.95 -7.84
C GLY A 156 -18.57 35.21 -6.96
N LEU A 157 -19.18 35.09 -5.76
CA LEU A 157 -19.27 36.20 -4.82
C LEU A 157 -17.91 36.58 -4.23
N GLY A 158 -17.04 35.61 -3.96
CA GLY A 158 -15.66 35.85 -3.51
C GLY A 158 -14.82 36.60 -4.55
N ILE A 159 -14.92 36.21 -5.83
CA ILE A 159 -14.25 36.90 -6.94
C ILE A 159 -14.80 38.32 -7.13
N TYR A 160 -16.12 38.51 -7.01
CA TYR A 160 -16.74 39.84 -7.10
C TYR A 160 -16.23 40.80 -6.02
N PHE A 161 -16.14 40.35 -4.76
CA PHE A 161 -15.60 41.18 -3.67
C PHE A 161 -14.10 41.48 -3.82
N ALA A 162 -13.31 40.51 -4.30
CA ALA A 162 -11.88 40.72 -4.55
C ALA A 162 -11.63 41.75 -5.67
N LEU A 163 -12.42 41.72 -6.74
CA LEU A 163 -12.32 42.71 -7.82
C LEU A 163 -12.80 44.10 -7.39
N ASN A 164 -13.77 44.19 -6.47
CA ASN A 164 -14.29 45.46 -5.98
C ASN A 164 -13.37 46.14 -4.93
N GLN A 165 -12.41 45.41 -4.33
CA GLN A 165 -11.36 45.99 -3.47
C GLN A 165 -10.23 46.65 -4.29
N ILE A 166 -10.03 46.21 -5.53
CA ILE A 166 -8.94 46.72 -6.39
C ILE A 166 -9.35 48.02 -7.11
N GLY A 167 -10.66 48.31 -7.20
CA GLY A 167 -11.18 49.51 -7.87
C GLY A 167 -11.14 50.81 -7.07
N ASP A 168 -10.82 50.77 -5.76
CA ASP A 168 -10.98 51.93 -4.85
C ASP A 168 -9.64 52.61 -4.48
N SER A 169 -8.54 52.29 -5.19
CA SER A 169 -7.19 52.77 -4.83
C SER A 169 -6.43 53.49 -5.95
N VAL A 170 -7.11 54.05 -6.96
CA VAL A 170 -6.45 54.84 -8.01
C VAL A 170 -7.29 56.10 -8.34
N GLU A 171 -6.60 57.26 -8.36
CA GLU A 171 -7.06 58.66 -8.55
C GLU A 171 -7.54 59.33 -7.23
N ASP A 172 -6.91 60.38 -6.67
CA ASP A 172 -6.42 61.66 -7.20
C ASP A 172 -5.47 62.27 -6.12
N GLY A 173 -4.25 62.74 -6.37
CA GLY A 173 -3.97 64.00 -7.06
C GLY A 173 -3.89 65.21 -6.10
N THR A 174 -2.67 65.48 -5.59
CA THR A 174 -2.12 66.78 -5.15
C THR A 174 -2.64 67.53 -3.90
N ALA A 175 -1.66 67.78 -3.00
CA ALA A 175 -1.25 69.07 -2.42
C ALA A 175 -1.27 69.11 -0.88
N VAL A 176 -0.08 69.05 -0.26
CA VAL A 176 0.13 69.44 1.14
C VAL A 176 1.11 70.61 1.20
N PRO A 177 0.73 71.76 1.81
CA PRO A 177 1.64 72.87 2.03
C PRO A 177 2.51 72.66 3.27
N THR A 178 3.69 73.29 3.20
CA THR A 178 4.71 73.56 4.22
C THR A 178 4.21 73.84 5.63
N GLU A 179 4.82 73.17 6.62
CA GLU A 179 5.32 73.79 7.86
C GLU A 179 6.65 73.14 8.30
N SER A 180 7.58 73.99 8.74
CA SER A 180 8.91 73.75 9.34
C SER A 180 8.96 74.56 10.65
N PRO A 181 9.95 74.47 11.58
CA PRO A 181 11.01 73.47 11.85
C PRO A 181 11.26 73.18 13.39
N VAL A 182 12.45 72.59 13.69
CA VAL A 182 13.37 72.64 14.89
C VAL A 182 13.36 71.46 15.93
N PRO A 183 14.50 71.11 16.64
CA PRO A 183 15.51 70.10 16.24
C PRO A 183 16.07 69.18 17.39
N ALA A 184 17.16 68.44 17.09
CA ALA A 184 18.18 67.81 17.97
C ALA A 184 17.76 66.46 18.63
N GLU A 185 18.62 65.45 18.79
CA GLU A 185 20.07 65.40 19.04
C GLU A 185 20.61 63.97 18.71
N ALA A 186 21.92 63.87 18.48
CA ALA A 186 22.64 62.65 18.12
C ALA A 186 23.13 61.87 19.34
N ASP A 187 23.36 60.55 19.18
CA ASP A 187 24.48 59.85 19.82
C ASP A 187 24.74 58.50 19.13
N GLU A 188 25.95 58.32 18.59
CA GLU A 188 26.59 57.01 18.48
C GLU A 188 27.50 56.79 19.71
N PRO A 189 27.89 55.55 20.03
CA PRO A 189 29.26 55.17 19.67
C PRO A 189 29.51 53.68 19.33
N THR A 190 30.32 53.49 18.29
CA THR A 190 31.52 52.62 18.15
C THR A 190 31.48 51.08 18.27
N ALA A 191 32.28 50.49 17.36
CA ALA A 191 32.56 49.10 17.03
C ALA A 191 33.38 48.25 18.04
N ASP A 192 33.14 46.93 18.02
CA ASP A 192 34.11 45.79 18.04
C ASP A 192 33.26 44.52 17.79
N GLY A 193 33.53 43.57 16.88
CA GLY A 193 34.67 42.66 16.81
C GLY A 193 34.17 41.20 16.96
N GLY A 194 34.44 40.33 15.96
CA GLY A 194 34.14 38.88 15.97
C GLY A 194 32.82 38.53 15.26
N GLY A 195 32.79 37.78 14.15
CA GLY A 195 33.35 36.44 14.02
C GLY A 195 32.32 35.43 14.53
N SER A 196 31.85 34.54 13.62
CA SER A 196 30.84 33.47 13.81
C SER A 196 29.40 33.90 13.55
N VAL A 197 29.03 33.96 12.26
CA VAL A 197 27.67 33.57 11.88
C VAL A 197 27.83 32.14 11.37
N ASP A 198 27.76 31.19 12.29
CA ASP A 198 27.23 29.88 11.94
C ASP A 198 25.79 30.16 11.51
N GLY A 199 25.63 30.41 10.21
CA GLY A 199 24.33 30.38 9.59
C GLY A 199 23.86 28.96 9.74
N ASP A 200 23.01 28.75 10.74
CA ASP A 200 22.04 27.67 10.73
C ASP A 200 21.34 27.80 9.38
N ALA A 201 21.84 27.04 8.40
CA ALA A 201 21.22 26.94 7.11
C ALA A 201 19.89 26.27 7.41
N THR A 202 18.86 27.09 7.57
CA THR A 202 17.48 26.64 7.56
C THR A 202 17.32 25.94 6.23
N VAL A 203 17.48 24.62 6.23
CA VAL A 203 17.19 23.78 5.08
C VAL A 203 15.71 23.99 4.84
N ASP A 204 15.37 24.65 3.73
CA ASP A 204 13.99 24.86 3.36
C ASP A 204 13.29 23.49 3.32
N PRO A 205 12.06 23.38 3.86
CA PRO A 205 11.33 22.12 3.83
C PRO A 205 11.16 21.68 2.36
N PRO A 206 11.30 20.37 2.08
CA PRO A 206 11.21 19.85 0.72
C PRO A 206 9.86 20.19 0.09
N THR A 207 9.89 20.59 -1.18
CA THR A 207 8.67 20.84 -1.96
C THR A 207 7.99 19.52 -2.35
N VAL A 208 6.70 19.58 -2.71
CA VAL A 208 5.95 18.39 -3.18
C VAL A 208 6.61 17.77 -4.43
N ASP A 209 7.10 18.59 -5.37
CA ASP A 209 7.74 18.09 -6.58
C ASP A 209 9.06 17.36 -6.28
N GLU A 210 9.84 17.87 -5.32
CA GLU A 210 11.06 17.21 -4.85
C GLU A 210 10.75 15.90 -4.13
N ALA A 211 9.74 15.89 -3.26
CA ALA A 211 9.26 14.72 -2.53
C ALA A 211 8.76 13.58 -3.42
N LEU A 212 8.24 13.91 -4.61
CA LEU A 212 7.74 12.96 -5.59
C LEU A 212 8.79 12.54 -6.63
N SER A 213 10.01 13.08 -6.52
CA SER A 213 11.15 12.68 -7.33
C SER A 213 11.81 11.41 -6.76
N GLY A 214 12.38 10.56 -7.62
CA GLY A 214 13.08 9.37 -7.14
C GLY A 214 13.55 8.45 -8.25
N SER A 215 14.24 7.37 -7.84
CA SER A 215 14.87 6.41 -8.74
C SER A 215 14.79 4.98 -8.19
N PRO A 216 14.46 3.97 -9.01
CA PRO A 216 14.25 4.03 -10.46
C PRO A 216 12.93 4.66 -10.89
N TYR A 217 11.96 4.83 -9.99
CA TYR A 217 10.65 5.40 -10.32
C TYR A 217 10.39 6.71 -9.59
N SER A 218 10.05 7.76 -10.33
CA SER A 218 9.36 8.94 -9.82
C SER A 218 7.85 8.69 -9.67
N PHE A 219 7.14 9.62 -9.03
CA PHE A 219 5.68 9.56 -8.94
C PHE A 219 4.97 9.52 -10.30
N SER A 220 5.52 10.16 -11.33
CA SER A 220 4.91 10.15 -12.68
C SER A 220 4.72 8.73 -13.22
N HIS A 221 5.63 7.80 -12.92
CA HIS A 221 5.47 6.39 -13.31
C HIS A 221 4.28 5.73 -12.60
N LEU A 222 4.05 6.11 -11.34
CA LEU A 222 2.94 5.60 -10.55
C LEU A 222 1.61 6.19 -11.00
N GLU A 223 1.61 7.49 -11.28
CA GLU A 223 0.48 8.20 -11.87
C GLU A 223 0.07 7.57 -13.21
N ASP A 224 1.02 7.32 -14.11
CA ASP A 224 0.79 6.61 -15.38
C ASP A 224 0.19 5.21 -15.16
N ALA A 225 0.74 4.45 -14.21
CA ALA A 225 0.26 3.10 -13.91
C ALA A 225 -1.17 3.07 -13.36
N TRP A 226 -1.57 4.09 -12.59
CA TRP A 226 -2.95 4.27 -12.11
C TRP A 226 -3.88 4.80 -13.20
N HIS A 227 -3.43 5.73 -14.04
CA HIS A 227 -4.19 6.23 -15.19
C HIS A 227 -4.48 5.14 -16.22
N ALA A 228 -3.52 4.26 -16.50
CA ALA A 228 -3.69 3.09 -17.37
C ALA A 228 -4.82 2.15 -16.89
N ARG A 229 -5.21 2.27 -15.61
CA ARG A 229 -6.27 1.49 -14.96
C ARG A 229 -7.52 2.32 -14.67
N ALA A 230 -7.68 3.44 -15.38
CA ALA A 230 -8.82 4.35 -15.26
C ALA A 230 -9.04 4.91 -13.86
N LEU A 231 -7.97 5.09 -13.08
CA LEU A 231 -7.99 5.83 -11.83
C LEU A 231 -7.58 7.27 -12.12
N ALA A 232 -8.35 8.23 -11.61
CA ALA A 232 -7.96 9.63 -11.59
C ALA A 232 -7.15 9.90 -10.32
N VAL A 233 -6.04 10.62 -10.48
CA VAL A 233 -5.07 10.93 -9.45
C VAL A 233 -5.15 12.42 -9.13
N SER A 234 -5.19 12.78 -7.84
CA SER A 234 -5.05 14.16 -7.39
C SER A 234 -3.93 14.21 -6.36
N ILE A 235 -2.93 15.03 -6.64
CA ILE A 235 -1.79 15.28 -5.76
C ILE A 235 -2.19 16.35 -4.74
N GLY A 236 -1.94 16.07 -3.47
CA GLY A 236 -2.16 16.97 -2.34
C GLY A 236 -0.86 17.59 -1.83
N GLU A 237 -0.81 17.81 -0.52
CA GLU A 237 0.33 18.41 0.17
C GLU A 237 1.25 17.34 0.78
N ILE A 238 2.36 17.79 1.38
CA ILE A 238 3.18 16.93 2.24
C ILE A 238 2.30 16.40 3.39
N SER A 239 2.38 15.10 3.64
CA SER A 239 1.53 14.41 4.60
C SER A 239 1.86 14.83 6.02
N GLU A 240 0.87 15.34 6.74
CA GLU A 240 0.96 15.57 8.19
C GLU A 240 0.75 14.28 8.99
N SER A 241 0.23 13.23 8.34
CA SER A 241 -0.16 11.97 8.98
C SER A 241 0.86 10.84 8.80
N VAL A 242 1.82 11.02 7.90
CA VAL A 242 2.93 10.10 7.65
C VAL A 242 4.23 10.91 7.69
N THR A 243 4.90 10.89 8.84
CA THR A 243 6.02 11.79 9.18
C THR A 243 7.20 11.01 9.77
N GLY A 244 8.35 11.65 9.93
CA GLY A 244 9.53 11.04 10.56
C GLY A 244 10.32 10.08 9.66
N PHE A 245 10.18 10.23 8.35
CA PHE A 245 10.96 9.55 7.31
C PHE A 245 11.91 10.55 6.63
N GLU A 246 13.01 10.05 6.09
CA GLU A 246 13.99 10.82 5.30
C GLU A 246 13.32 11.48 4.12
N GLU A 247 12.47 10.71 3.42
CA GLU A 247 11.68 11.20 2.29
C GLU A 247 10.27 11.54 2.79
N PRO A 248 9.79 12.78 2.60
CA PRO A 248 8.47 13.17 3.07
C PRO A 248 7.37 12.42 2.31
N GLY A 249 6.34 11.99 3.04
CA GLY A 249 5.14 11.45 2.40
C GLY A 249 4.33 12.55 1.72
N VAL A 250 3.71 12.26 0.59
CA VAL A 250 2.78 13.17 -0.10
C VAL A 250 1.39 12.56 -0.14
N ASP A 251 0.38 13.34 0.25
CA ASP A 251 -0.99 12.88 0.25
C ASP A 251 -1.58 12.81 -1.16
N ILE A 252 -2.09 11.64 -1.54
CA ILE A 252 -2.67 11.39 -2.87
C ILE A 252 -4.11 10.93 -2.72
N THR A 253 -5.00 11.47 -3.55
CA THR A 253 -6.39 11.02 -3.65
C THR A 253 -6.60 10.28 -4.98
N LEU A 254 -7.07 9.04 -4.89
CA LEU A 254 -7.48 8.26 -6.05
C LEU A 254 -9.00 8.21 -6.17
N THR A 255 -9.53 8.48 -7.36
CA THR A 255 -10.96 8.38 -7.65
C THR A 255 -11.24 7.52 -8.86
N GLY A 256 -12.36 6.80 -8.84
CA GLY A 256 -12.80 5.92 -9.91
C GLY A 256 -14.11 5.24 -9.51
N ASN A 257 -14.94 4.86 -10.48
CA ASN A 257 -16.19 4.10 -10.22
C ASN A 257 -17.11 4.66 -9.10
N GLY A 258 -17.08 5.99 -8.88
CA GLY A 258 -17.86 6.65 -7.80
C GLY A 258 -17.32 6.44 -6.37
N ALA A 259 -16.11 5.90 -6.22
CA ALA A 259 -15.41 5.72 -4.96
C ALA A 259 -14.16 6.60 -4.89
N THR A 260 -13.66 6.83 -3.67
CA THR A 260 -12.48 7.64 -3.37
C THR A 260 -11.61 6.92 -2.35
N MET A 261 -10.30 6.90 -2.58
CA MET A 261 -9.29 6.32 -1.70
C MET A 261 -8.23 7.38 -1.37
N GLU A 262 -7.79 7.45 -0.12
CA GLU A 262 -6.76 8.40 0.32
C GLU A 262 -5.49 7.66 0.72
N LEU A 263 -4.37 8.10 0.15
CA LEU A 263 -3.06 7.52 0.29
C LEU A 263 -2.06 8.57 0.77
N SER A 264 -0.95 8.12 1.31
CA SER A 264 0.29 8.89 1.39
C SER A 264 1.40 8.11 0.71
N VAL A 265 2.14 8.75 -0.19
CA VAL A 265 3.15 8.11 -1.03
C VAL A 265 4.52 8.67 -0.66
N LEU A 266 5.46 7.78 -0.35
CA LEU A 266 6.86 8.10 -0.15
C LEU A 266 7.63 7.55 -1.36
N ILE A 267 8.37 8.41 -2.04
CA ILE A 267 9.23 8.04 -3.17
C ILE A 267 10.67 8.25 -2.73
N TYR A 268 11.45 7.17 -2.74
CA TYR A 268 12.85 7.21 -2.32
C TYR A 268 13.79 7.52 -3.48
N SER A 269 14.85 8.27 -3.18
CA SER A 269 15.95 8.55 -4.10
C SER A 269 16.66 7.30 -4.64
N SER A 270 16.57 6.16 -3.93
CA SER A 270 17.04 4.86 -4.41
C SER A 270 16.19 3.70 -3.89
N SER A 271 16.26 2.55 -4.57
CA SER A 271 15.52 1.34 -4.14
C SER A 271 15.92 0.82 -2.76
N ASP A 272 17.18 0.99 -2.37
CA ASP A 272 17.68 0.47 -1.09
C ASP A 272 17.49 1.46 0.07
N ALA A 273 17.27 2.76 -0.22
CA ALA A 273 17.10 3.79 0.81
C ALA A 273 15.91 3.48 1.73
N LYS A 274 14.76 3.04 1.19
CA LYS A 274 13.61 2.64 2.02
C LYS A 274 13.94 1.52 3.01
N ASP A 275 14.92 0.67 2.72
CA ASP A 275 15.22 -0.50 3.55
C ASP A 275 15.94 -0.11 4.85
N THR A 276 16.49 1.10 4.96
CA THR A 276 17.05 1.63 6.22
C THR A 276 15.93 2.06 7.16
N GLU A 277 14.85 2.62 6.62
CA GLU A 277 13.74 3.20 7.37
C GLU A 277 12.56 2.26 7.57
N TRP A 278 12.42 1.25 6.71
CA TRP A 278 11.32 0.30 6.76
C TRP A 278 11.83 -1.11 7.02
N THR A 279 11.10 -1.82 7.87
CA THR A 279 11.18 -3.28 7.94
C THR A 279 10.33 -3.84 6.82
N ILE A 280 10.96 -4.01 5.66
CA ILE A 280 10.33 -4.55 4.47
C ILE A 280 10.05 -6.05 4.62
N GLY A 281 8.89 -6.46 4.13
CA GLY A 281 8.31 -7.81 4.21
C GLY A 281 6.82 -7.67 4.45
N ALA A 282 6.20 -8.67 5.06
CA ALA A 282 5.61 -8.37 6.34
C ALA A 282 4.33 -7.53 6.35
N ALA A 283 4.02 -7.04 7.54
CA ALA A 283 3.51 -5.70 7.60
C ALA A 283 4.75 -4.81 7.50
N PRO A 284 4.95 -4.01 6.43
CA PRO A 284 5.97 -2.98 6.46
C PRO A 284 5.75 -2.12 7.70
N GLN A 285 6.80 -1.96 8.49
CA GLN A 285 6.79 -1.16 9.71
C GLN A 285 7.94 -0.15 9.66
N PRO A 286 7.72 1.08 10.14
CA PRO A 286 8.81 2.02 10.36
C PRO A 286 9.85 1.42 11.32
N LYS A 287 11.14 1.56 11.01
CA LYS A 287 12.29 1.25 11.88
C LYS A 287 12.74 2.46 12.68
N VAL A 288 12.57 3.63 12.08
CA VAL A 288 12.85 4.95 12.65
C VAL A 288 11.62 5.42 13.43
N ASP A 289 11.71 6.59 14.07
CA ASP A 289 10.58 7.26 14.75
C ASP A 289 9.51 7.77 13.74
N GLY A 290 9.34 7.06 12.63
CA GLY A 290 8.36 7.35 11.59
C GLY A 290 6.96 7.00 12.06
N GLU A 291 6.04 7.95 11.94
CA GLU A 291 4.65 7.79 12.32
C GLU A 291 3.79 7.42 11.12
N VAL A 292 2.90 6.44 11.29
CA VAL A 292 1.88 6.07 10.31
C VAL A 292 0.53 5.92 11.01
N PRO A 293 -0.60 6.27 10.37
CA PRO A 293 -1.88 6.21 11.05
C PRO A 293 -2.26 4.78 11.41
N ALA A 294 -2.82 4.58 12.61
CA ALA A 294 -3.21 3.27 13.09
C ALA A 294 -4.22 2.59 12.14
N GLY A 295 -3.98 1.32 11.80
CA GLY A 295 -4.85 0.58 10.88
C GLY A 295 -4.56 0.81 9.39
N SER A 296 -3.58 1.67 9.04
CA SER A 296 -3.19 1.91 7.65
C SER A 296 -2.51 0.70 7.02
N SER A 297 -2.91 0.36 5.80
CA SER A 297 -2.22 -0.68 5.03
C SER A 297 -1.00 -0.08 4.36
N VAL A 298 0.15 -0.75 4.43
CA VAL A 298 1.36 -0.27 3.77
C VAL A 298 1.70 -1.22 2.62
N TRP A 299 1.86 -0.65 1.44
CA TRP A 299 2.33 -1.30 0.23
C TRP A 299 3.73 -0.81 -0.08
N TYR A 300 4.57 -1.63 -0.70
CA TYR A 300 5.88 -1.21 -1.18
C TYR A 300 6.20 -1.88 -2.50
N ASN A 301 6.93 -1.17 -3.37
CA ASN A 301 7.43 -1.67 -4.62
C ASN A 301 8.65 -0.84 -5.06
N ALA A 302 9.76 -1.50 -5.41
CA ALA A 302 11.03 -0.86 -5.77
C ALA A 302 11.46 0.23 -4.77
N ASN A 303 11.45 1.50 -5.15
CA ASN A 303 11.79 2.66 -4.32
C ASN A 303 10.56 3.39 -3.75
N ALA A 304 9.34 2.87 -3.92
CA ALA A 304 8.13 3.53 -3.48
C ALA A 304 7.46 2.78 -2.31
N VAL A 305 6.91 3.53 -1.36
CA VAL A 305 6.07 3.05 -0.27
C VAL A 305 4.74 3.81 -0.29
N VAL A 306 3.63 3.10 -0.17
CA VAL A 306 2.28 3.66 -0.14
C VAL A 306 1.59 3.29 1.15
N VAL A 307 1.19 4.29 1.92
CA VAL A 307 0.39 4.15 3.13
C VAL A 307 -1.07 4.45 2.77
N VAL A 308 -1.93 3.44 2.82
CA VAL A 308 -3.37 3.56 2.60
C VAL A 308 -4.02 4.07 3.88
N ARG A 309 -4.40 5.35 3.89
CA ARG A 309 -5.03 6.02 5.02
C ARG A 309 -6.53 5.78 5.06
N VAL A 310 -7.20 5.97 3.93
CA VAL A 310 -8.63 5.67 3.75
C VAL A 310 -8.80 4.70 2.60
N SER A 311 -9.17 3.47 2.93
CA SER A 311 -9.33 2.38 1.95
C SER A 311 -10.72 2.41 1.31
N ALA A 312 -10.79 2.21 -0.01
CA ALA A 312 -12.04 2.00 -0.74
C ALA A 312 -12.05 0.62 -1.41
N PRO A 313 -12.88 -0.34 -0.96
CA PRO A 313 -12.89 -1.70 -1.50
C PRO A 313 -13.08 -1.76 -3.02
N ALA A 314 -13.86 -0.84 -3.58
CA ALA A 314 -14.13 -0.78 -5.02
C ALA A 314 -12.91 -0.38 -5.88
N LEU A 315 -11.91 0.28 -5.29
CA LEU A 315 -10.71 0.76 -5.99
C LEU A 315 -9.45 0.04 -5.57
N ARG A 316 -9.46 -0.58 -4.40
CA ARG A 316 -8.28 -1.10 -3.75
C ARG A 316 -7.48 -2.05 -4.63
N GLN A 317 -8.14 -3.02 -5.26
CA GLN A 317 -7.46 -3.95 -6.15
C GLN A 317 -6.85 -3.23 -7.34
N THR A 318 -7.61 -2.40 -8.03
CA THR A 318 -7.15 -1.66 -9.20
C THR A 318 -5.96 -0.74 -8.88
N ALA A 319 -6.01 -0.07 -7.72
CA ALA A 319 -4.94 0.81 -7.26
C ALA A 319 -3.69 0.03 -6.87
N LEU A 320 -3.86 -1.08 -6.16
CA LEU A 320 -2.78 -1.98 -5.81
C LEU A 320 -2.13 -2.56 -7.07
N ASP A 321 -2.91 -3.11 -8.01
CA ASP A 321 -2.42 -3.65 -9.28
C ASP A 321 -1.65 -2.60 -10.10
N GLY A 322 -2.07 -1.33 -10.05
CA GLY A 322 -1.34 -0.21 -10.66
C GLY A 322 0.00 0.05 -10.00
N PHE A 323 0.00 0.17 -8.67
CA PHE A 323 1.21 0.40 -7.89
C PHE A 323 2.24 -0.73 -8.06
N LEU A 324 1.77 -1.97 -8.19
CA LEU A 324 2.63 -3.13 -8.33
C LEU A 324 3.22 -3.30 -9.73
N ALA A 325 2.56 -2.76 -10.74
CA ALA A 325 3.03 -2.79 -12.12
C ALA A 325 4.09 -1.71 -12.42
N LEU A 326 4.56 -0.96 -11.42
CA LEU A 326 5.70 -0.05 -11.56
C LEU A 326 6.91 -0.83 -12.09
N GLY A 327 7.31 -0.55 -13.33
CA GLY A 327 8.43 -1.21 -14.01
C GLY A 327 8.05 -2.25 -15.05
N GLU A 328 6.79 -2.67 -15.12
CA GLU A 328 6.29 -3.41 -16.26
C GLU A 328 5.99 -2.40 -17.37
N ALA A 329 6.75 -2.47 -18.47
CA ALA A 329 6.56 -1.58 -19.61
C ALA A 329 5.08 -1.53 -20.01
N ALA A 330 4.56 -0.32 -20.19
CA ALA A 330 3.23 -0.08 -20.75
C ALA A 330 3.18 -0.51 -22.23
N ASP A 331 3.32 -1.80 -22.51
CA ASP A 331 3.16 -2.41 -23.83
C ASP A 331 1.66 -2.57 -24.19
N ALA A 332 0.89 -1.54 -23.88
CA ALA A 332 -0.45 -1.34 -24.41
C ALA A 332 -0.53 0.08 -24.96
N SER A 333 0.30 0.37 -25.97
CA SER A 333 -0.01 1.46 -26.89
C SER A 333 -1.43 1.22 -27.43
N PRO A 334 -2.31 2.24 -27.42
CA PRO A 334 -3.61 2.10 -28.07
C PRO A 334 -3.33 1.84 -29.54
N THR A 335 -3.71 0.67 -30.04
CA THR A 335 -3.81 0.42 -31.48
C THR A 335 -4.49 1.62 -32.11
N GLU A 336 -3.74 2.36 -32.92
CA GLU A 336 -4.24 3.43 -33.76
C GLU A 336 -5.56 2.98 -34.38
N SER A 337 -6.62 3.71 -34.07
CA SER A 337 -7.84 3.68 -34.85
C SER A 337 -7.55 4.52 -36.10
N PRO A 338 -7.52 3.96 -37.32
CA PRO A 338 -7.47 4.78 -38.51
C PRO A 338 -8.87 5.37 -38.71
N ALA A 339 -9.13 6.50 -38.06
CA ALA A 339 -10.28 7.33 -38.39
C ALA A 339 -9.94 8.16 -39.64
N GLY A 340 -10.76 7.99 -40.68
CA GLY A 340 -11.12 9.09 -41.56
C GLY A 340 -10.61 9.01 -43.00
N SER A 341 -11.52 8.59 -43.87
CA SER A 341 -11.52 8.77 -45.33
C SER A 341 -11.22 10.21 -45.78
N PRO A 342 -10.96 10.40 -47.09
CA PRO A 342 -11.83 11.31 -47.81
C PRO A 342 -12.34 10.75 -49.15
N THR A 343 -13.58 11.15 -49.42
CA THR A 343 -14.30 11.34 -50.68
C THR A 343 -13.47 11.37 -51.97
N GLU A 344 -13.86 10.54 -52.96
CA GLU A 344 -14.25 10.93 -54.33
C GLU A 344 -15.03 9.79 -55.01
#